data_AF-A0A7K2ZCL4-F1
#
_entry.id   AF-A0A7K2ZCL4-F1
#
_cell.length_a   1.000
_cell.length_b   1.000
_cell.length_c   1.000
_cell.angle_alpha   90.00
_cell.angle_beta   90.00
_cell.angle_gamma   90.00
#
_symmetry.space_group_name_H-M   'P 1'
#
loop_
_entity.id
_entity.type
_entity.pdbx_description
1 polymer ?
#
loop_
_entity_poly.entity_id
_entity_poly.type
_entity_poly.pdbx_seq_one_letter_code
_entity_poly.pdbx_strand_id
1 'polypeptide(L)'
;MADGLLSDPSFRLPAVANPSENLIQLCRAAVEAHREATAVPYTPEGWAPWLEASAVFQAAVTEEARRDPKQSRYALEQAAKKAVLHPELDEAAS
;
A
#
# COMPACT_ATOMS: atom_id res chain seq x y z
N MET A 1 -13.23 -12.61 34.49
CA MET A 1 -11.83 -12.16 34.58
C MET A 1 -11.16 -12.55 33.27
N ALA A 2 -11.35 -11.77 32.22
CA ALA A 2 -10.91 -12.10 30.85
C ALA A 2 -9.99 -11.00 30.29
N ASP A 3 -9.02 -10.56 31.10
CA ASP A 3 -8.05 -9.49 30.78
C ASP A 3 -6.63 -10.02 30.55
N GLY A 4 -6.48 -11.29 30.15
CA GLY A 4 -5.17 -11.94 30.03
C GLY A 4 -4.59 -12.00 28.62
N LEU A 5 -5.42 -11.90 27.58
CA LEU A 5 -5.02 -12.21 26.19
C LEU A 5 -4.56 -11.00 25.36
N LEU A 6 -4.78 -9.77 25.84
CA LEU A 6 -4.40 -8.54 25.11
C LEU A 6 -3.04 -7.96 25.54
N SER A 7 -2.33 -8.62 26.46
CA SER A 7 -1.05 -8.16 27.01
C SER A 7 0.18 -8.85 26.39
N ASP A 8 -0.03 -9.82 25.48
CA ASP A 8 1.08 -10.45 24.76
C ASP A 8 1.60 -9.47 23.68
N PRO A 9 2.87 -9.01 23.77
CA PRO A 9 3.46 -8.14 22.76
C PRO A 9 3.54 -8.79 21.37
N SER A 10 3.37 -10.11 21.27
CA SER A 10 3.25 -10.85 20.00
C SER A 10 1.90 -10.62 19.29
N PHE A 11 0.88 -10.18 20.03
CA PHE A 11 -0.45 -9.82 19.53
C PHE A 11 -0.68 -8.31 19.46
N ARG A 12 0.29 -7.48 19.84
CA ARG A 12 0.27 -6.07 19.43
C ARG A 12 0.20 -6.06 17.91
N LEU A 13 -0.86 -5.47 17.39
CA LEU A 13 -1.01 -5.18 15.97
C LEU A 13 0.36 -4.72 15.46
N PRO A 14 0.87 -5.30 14.36
CA PRO A 14 2.16 -4.87 13.82
C PRO A 14 2.12 -3.35 13.75
N ALA A 15 3.17 -2.70 14.27
CA ALA A 15 3.32 -1.25 14.15
C ALA A 15 2.90 -0.89 12.73
N VAL A 16 1.90 -0.01 12.60
CA VAL A 16 1.28 0.37 11.32
C VAL A 16 2.42 0.54 10.34
N ALA A 17 2.48 -0.29 9.29
CA ALA A 17 3.57 -0.21 8.34
C ALA A 17 3.65 1.23 7.83
N ASN A 18 4.87 1.76 7.77
CA ASN A 18 5.07 3.17 7.48
C ASN A 18 5.70 3.27 6.08
N PRO A 19 4.88 3.25 5.01
CA PRO A 19 5.39 3.30 3.66
C PRO A 19 6.11 4.61 3.43
N SER A 20 7.25 4.54 2.73
CA SER A 20 7.93 5.76 2.30
C SER A 20 7.04 6.63 1.40
N GLU A 21 7.30 7.93 1.40
CA GLU A 21 6.62 8.88 0.49
C GLU A 21 6.76 8.44 -0.97
N ASN A 22 7.92 7.89 -1.35
CA ASN A 22 8.13 7.35 -2.69
C ASN A 22 7.15 6.21 -3.01
N LEU A 23 6.93 5.29 -2.06
CA LEU A 23 6.00 4.17 -2.22
C LEU A 23 4.55 4.67 -2.34
N ILE A 24 4.18 5.72 -1.59
CA ILE A 24 2.88 6.40 -1.71
C ILE A 24 2.72 7.04 -3.09
N GLN A 25 3.73 7.76 -3.60
CA GLN A 25 3.68 8.39 -4.93
C GLN A 25 3.58 7.36 -6.08
N LEU A 26 4.33 6.25 -5.98
CA LEU A 26 4.22 5.14 -6.93
C LEU A 26 2.84 4.48 -6.89
N CYS A 27 2.25 4.32 -5.70
CA CYS A 27 0.89 3.83 -5.55
C CYS A 27 -0.12 4.78 -6.21
N ARG A 28 0.03 6.10 -6.01
CA ARG A 28 -0.81 7.12 -6.64
C ARG A 28 -0.74 7.04 -8.16
N ALA A 29 0.46 6.95 -8.73
CA ALA A 29 0.65 6.81 -10.17
C ALA A 29 -0.05 5.56 -10.73
N ALA A 30 0.08 4.41 -10.05
CA ALA A 30 -0.59 3.18 -10.45
C ALA A 30 -2.13 3.31 -10.34
N VAL A 31 -2.65 3.98 -9.31
CA VAL A 31 -4.10 4.21 -9.15
C VAL A 31 -4.65 5.14 -10.23
N GLU A 32 -3.96 6.24 -10.56
CA GLU A 32 -4.42 7.13 -11.63
C GLU A 32 -4.37 6.43 -12.99
N ALA A 33 -3.30 5.70 -13.30
CA ALA A 33 -3.22 4.91 -14.54
C ALA A 33 -4.32 3.83 -14.62
N HIS A 34 -4.69 3.23 -13.49
CA HIS A 34 -5.82 2.28 -13.44
C HIS A 34 -7.15 2.97 -13.74
N ARG A 35 -7.37 4.18 -13.19
CA ARG A 35 -8.58 4.97 -13.47
C ARG A 35 -8.69 5.32 -14.95
N GLU A 36 -7.59 5.72 -15.57
CA GLU A 36 -7.54 5.99 -17.01
C GLU A 36 -7.84 4.73 -17.84
N ALA A 37 -7.19 3.60 -17.51
CA ALA A 37 -7.37 2.34 -18.23
C ALA A 37 -8.80 1.77 -18.13
N THR A 38 -9.49 2.03 -17.02
CA THR A 38 -10.86 1.57 -16.76
C THR A 38 -11.95 2.54 -17.23
N ALA A 39 -11.59 3.76 -17.60
CA ALA A 39 -12.52 4.75 -18.15
C ALA A 39 -12.93 4.44 -19.61
N VAL A 40 -12.20 3.53 -20.27
CA VAL A 40 -12.42 3.15 -21.66
C VAL A 40 -12.51 1.62 -21.80
N PRO A 41 -13.10 1.09 -22.89
CA PRO A 41 -13.05 -0.34 -23.18
C PRO A 41 -11.62 -0.87 -23.24
N TYR A 42 -11.43 -2.11 -22.81
CA TYR A 42 -10.13 -2.74 -22.75
C TYR A 42 -9.42 -2.75 -24.12
N THR A 43 -8.19 -2.25 -24.12
CA THR A 43 -7.18 -2.51 -25.15
C THR A 43 -5.85 -2.81 -24.47
N PRO A 44 -5.00 -3.67 -25.05
CA PRO A 44 -3.65 -3.92 -24.53
C PRO A 44 -2.86 -2.62 -24.34
N GLU A 45 -2.95 -1.70 -25.30
CA GLU A 45 -2.23 -0.42 -25.28
C GLU A 45 -2.77 0.52 -24.20
N GLY A 46 -4.08 0.55 -23.99
CA GLY A 46 -4.72 1.38 -22.95
C GLY A 46 -4.40 0.90 -21.54
N TRP A 47 -4.07 -0.39 -21.37
CA TRP A 47 -3.73 -0.99 -20.08
C TRP A 47 -2.23 -1.01 -19.80
N ALA A 48 -1.37 -0.80 -20.81
CA ALA A 48 0.08 -0.81 -20.67
C ALA A 48 0.61 0.17 -19.59
N PRO A 49 0.14 1.44 -19.50
CA PRO A 49 0.61 2.36 -18.47
C PRO A 49 0.32 1.87 -17.05
N TRP A 50 -0.85 1.29 -16.83
CA TRP A 50 -1.21 0.72 -15.53
C TRP A 50 -0.35 -0.49 -15.17
N LEU A 51 -0.08 -1.38 -16.12
CA LEU A 51 0.77 -2.55 -15.91
C LEU A 51 2.20 -2.13 -15.54
N GLU A 52 2.76 -1.16 -16.25
CA GLU A 52 4.09 -0.61 -15.95
C GLU A 52 4.14 0.04 -14.57
N ALA A 53 3.22 0.97 -14.28
CA ALA A 53 3.18 1.65 -12.99
C ALA A 53 2.96 0.68 -11.81
N SER A 54 2.10 -0.32 -12.00
CA SER A 54 1.86 -1.37 -11.00
C SER A 54 3.09 -2.24 -10.77
N ALA A 55 3.83 -2.59 -11.83
CA ALA A 55 5.06 -3.36 -11.70
C ALA A 55 6.14 -2.58 -10.93
N VAL A 56 6.31 -1.28 -11.24
CA VAL A 56 7.25 -0.41 -10.52
C VAL A 56 6.86 -0.29 -9.04
N PHE A 57 5.57 -0.08 -8.75
CA PHE A 57 5.06 -0.05 -7.39
C PHE A 57 5.36 -1.35 -6.62
N GLN A 58 5.02 -2.51 -7.18
CA GLN A 58 5.26 -3.81 -6.52
C GLN A 58 6.75 -4.13 -6.32
N ALA A 59 7.61 -3.73 -7.26
CA ALA A 59 9.05 -3.83 -7.11
C ALA A 59 9.56 -2.96 -5.95
N ALA A 60 9.07 -1.72 -5.83
CA ALA A 60 9.43 -0.82 -4.74
C ALA A 60 8.97 -1.34 -3.36
N VAL A 61 7.74 -1.86 -3.25
CA VAL A 61 7.24 -2.49 -2.01
C VAL A 61 8.16 -3.64 -1.60
N THR A 62 8.56 -4.49 -2.55
CA THR A 62 9.44 -5.63 -2.29
C THR A 62 10.82 -5.18 -1.82
N GLU A 63 11.42 -4.17 -2.47
CA GLU A 63 12.73 -3.66 -2.07
C GLU A 63 12.68 -2.94 -0.72
N GLU A 64 11.61 -2.20 -0.41
CA GLU A 64 11.46 -1.52 0.88
C GLU A 64 11.29 -2.53 2.03
N ALA A 65 10.45 -3.54 1.84
CA ALA A 65 10.30 -4.64 2.81
C ALA A 65 11.60 -5.42 3.04
N ARG A 66 12.48 -5.52 2.02
CA ARG A 66 13.79 -6.17 2.16
C ARG A 66 14.75 -5.38 3.04
N ARG A 67 14.62 -4.04 3.09
CA ARG A 67 15.50 -3.15 3.87
C ARG A 67 15.19 -3.18 5.35
N ASP A 68 13.93 -3.38 5.71
CA ASP A 68 13.49 -3.47 7.09
C ASP A 68 12.70 -4.76 7.33
N PRO A 69 13.31 -5.82 7.90
CA PRO A 69 12.65 -7.10 8.12
C PRO A 69 11.50 -7.03 9.15
N LYS A 70 11.34 -5.91 9.87
CA LYS A 70 10.18 -5.67 10.74
C LYS A 70 8.94 -5.22 9.95
N GLN A 71 9.12 -4.76 8.72
CA GLN A 71 8.03 -4.31 7.86
C GLN A 71 7.64 -5.41 6.88
N SER A 72 6.41 -5.89 7.01
CA SER A 72 5.86 -6.86 6.06
C SER A 72 5.58 -6.19 4.72
N ARG A 73 5.99 -6.82 3.62
CA ARG A 73 5.64 -6.42 2.24
C ARG A 73 4.14 -6.17 2.09
N TYR A 74 3.33 -7.08 2.65
CA TYR A 74 1.87 -6.95 2.63
C TYR A 74 1.39 -5.71 3.40
N ALA A 75 1.93 -5.49 4.60
CA ALA A 75 1.53 -4.35 5.42
C ALA A 75 1.91 -3.01 4.77
N LEU A 76 3.10 -2.92 4.17
CA LEU A 76 3.55 -1.75 3.39
C LEU A 76 2.62 -1.44 2.21
N GLU A 77 2.28 -2.47 1.43
CA GLU A 77 1.37 -2.32 0.29
C GLU A 77 -0.02 -1.81 0.74
N GLN A 78 -0.57 -2.38 1.82
CA GLN A 78 -1.89 -1.97 2.33
C GLN A 78 -1.86 -0.55 2.90
N ALA A 79 -0.80 -0.19 3.63
CA ALA A 79 -0.64 1.16 4.18
C ALA A 79 -0.58 2.21 3.07
N ALA A 80 0.19 1.96 2.00
CA ALA A 80 0.26 2.90 0.88
C ALA A 80 -1.05 3.00 0.10
N LYS A 81 -1.72 1.87 -0.16
CA LYS A 81 -3.05 1.86 -0.77
C LYS A 81 -4.06 2.63 0.07
N LYS A 82 -4.04 2.44 1.39
CA LYS A 82 -4.90 3.18 2.32
C LYS A 82 -4.64 4.69 2.23
N ALA A 83 -3.39 5.12 2.29
CA ALA A 83 -3.01 6.54 2.18
C ALA A 83 -3.49 7.19 0.86
N VAL A 84 -3.49 6.44 -0.25
CA VAL A 84 -3.91 6.95 -1.56
C VAL A 84 -5.43 6.89 -1.77
N LEU A 85 -6.08 5.81 -1.37
CA LEU A 85 -7.49 5.55 -1.67
C LEU A 85 -8.44 6.10 -0.61
N HIS A 86 -7.95 6.29 0.61
CA HIS A 86 -8.72 6.70 1.77
C HIS A 86 -8.02 7.78 2.61
N PRO A 87 -7.68 8.95 2.03
CA PRO A 87 -7.03 10.03 2.76
C PRO A 87 -7.85 10.51 3.97
N GLU A 88 -9.19 10.36 3.94
CA GLU A 88 -10.09 10.69 5.04
C GLU A 88 -9.87 9.84 6.31
N LEU A 89 -9.31 8.64 6.16
CA LEU A 89 -9.06 7.72 7.27
C LEU A 89 -7.73 7.97 7.99
N ASP A 90 -6.88 8.84 7.44
CA ASP A 90 -5.66 9.32 8.10
C ASP A 90 -5.97 10.51 9.03
N GLU A 91 -6.86 11.42 8.59
CA GLU A 91 -7.30 12.59 9.37
C GLU A 91 -8.12 12.20 10.62
N ALA A 92 -8.94 11.14 10.54
CA ALA A 92 -9.75 10.67 11.68
C ALA A 92 -8.96 9.94 12.78
N ALA A 93 -7.67 9.67 12.54
CA ALA A 93 -6.78 8.97 13.48
C ALA A 93 -5.80 9.92 14.23
N SER A 94 -5.88 11.23 13.97
CA SER A 94 -5.11 12.28 14.66
C SER A 94 -5.84 12.92 15.83
#